data_AF-A7ICH6-F1
#
_entry.id   AF-A7ICH6-F1
#
_cell.length_a   1.000
_cell.length_b   1.000
_cell.length_c   1.000
_cell.angle_alpha   90.00
_cell.angle_beta   90.00
_cell.angle_gamma   90.00
#
_symmetry.space_group_name_H-M   'P 1'
#
loop_
_entity.id
_entity.type
_entity.pdbx_description
1 polymer ?
#
loop_
_entity_poly.entity_id
_entity_poly.type
_entity_poly.pdbx_seq_one_letter_code
_entity_poly.pdbx_strand_id
1 'polypeptide(L)' 'MHETYLWLASFAQTWGLVLFVLGFMLVIAYVFWPSKTRTKAFDDAANIPLKED' A
#
# COMPACT_ATOMS: atom_id res chain seq x y z
N MET A 1 -1.29 37.83 9.69
CA MET A 1 -0.21 37.30 8.82
C MET A 1 0.79 36.42 9.57
N HIS A 2 1.22 36.76 10.79
CA HIS A 2 2.20 35.95 11.54
C HIS A 2 1.63 34.61 12.05
N GLU A 3 0.40 34.61 12.60
CA GLU A 3 -0.25 33.39 13.09
C GLU A 3 -0.51 32.35 12.00
N THR A 4 -0.97 32.78 10.82
CA THR A 4 -1.21 31.91 9.67
C THR A 4 0.08 31.23 9.20
N TYR A 5 1.21 31.96 9.24
CA TYR A 5 2.51 31.41 8.86
C TYR A 5 3.01 30.38 9.88
N LEU A 6 2.91 30.67 11.18
CA LEU A 6 3.30 29.74 12.24
C LEU A 6 2.48 28.46 12.19
N TRP A 7 1.17 28.59 11.94
CA TRP A 7 0.28 27.44 11.77
C TRP A 7 0.69 26.58 10.57
N LEU A 8 0.94 27.20 9.41
CA LEU A 8 1.36 26.48 8.21
C LEU A 8 2.77 25.87 8.34
N ALA A 9 3.70 26.55 9.02
CA ALA A 9 5.04 26.05 9.27
C ALA A 9 5.03 24.83 10.21
N SER A 10 4.22 24.88 11.27
CA SER A 10 4.04 23.74 12.19
C SER A 10 3.42 22.53 11.48
N PHE A 11 2.53 22.77 10.53
CA PHE A 11 1.95 21.74 9.68
C PHE A 11 3.02 21.18 8.71
N ALA A 12 3.72 22.02 7.96
CA ALA A 12 4.74 21.55 7.02
C ALA A 12 5.83 20.70 7.70
N GLN A 13 6.19 21.02 8.94
CA GLN A 13 7.26 20.36 9.69
C GLN A 13 6.99 18.87 9.97
N THR A 14 5.75 18.47 10.26
CA THR A 14 5.42 17.07 10.63
C THR A 14 4.81 16.26 9.49
N TRP A 15 4.27 16.91 8.47
CA TRP A 15 3.55 16.22 7.39
C TRP A 15 4.44 15.39 6.48
N GLY A 16 5.72 15.75 6.33
CA GLY A 16 6.69 14.92 5.60
C GLY A 16 6.84 13.52 6.19
N LEU A 17 6.94 13.42 7.53
CA LEU A 17 7.01 12.13 8.23
C LEU A 17 5.70 11.34 8.11
N VAL A 18 4.56 12.01 8.25
CA VAL A 18 3.24 11.38 8.13
C VAL A 18 3.03 10.79 6.74
N LEU A 19 3.33 11.55 5.69
CA LEU A 19 3.22 11.07 4.30
C LEU A 19 4.18 9.91 4.03
N PHE A 20 5.40 9.97 4.57
CA PHE A 20 6.37 8.87 4.45
C PHE A 20 5.86 7.58 5.10
N VAL A 21 5.36 7.66 6.33
CA VAL A 21 4.81 6.51 7.07
C VAL A 21 3.56 5.96 6.39
N LEU A 22 2.64 6.83 5.94
CA LEU A 22 1.46 6.41 5.19
C LEU A 22 1.82 5.73 3.87
N GLY A 23 2.73 6.32 3.09
CA GLY A 23 3.21 5.73 1.84
C GLY A 23 3.86 4.37 2.06
N PHE A 24 4.68 4.24 3.10
CA PHE A 24 5.31 2.97 3.46
C PHE A 24 4.28 1.92 3.88
N MET A 25 3.29 2.29 4.69
CA MET A 25 2.19 1.39 5.05
C MET A 25 1.36 0.97 3.83
N LEU A 26 1.13 1.85 2.86
CA LEU A 26 0.45 1.50 1.62
C LEU A 26 1.25 0.48 0.80
N VAL A 27 2.57 0.62 0.73
CA VAL A 27 3.45 -0.35 0.06
C VAL A 27 3.42 -1.70 0.77
N ILE A 28 3.53 -1.71 2.11
CA ILE A 28 3.38 -2.94 2.90
C ILE A 28 2.01 -3.57 2.64
N ALA A 29 0.94 -2.79 2.76
CA ALA A 29 -0.41 -3.28 2.52
C ALA A 29 -0.57 -3.82 1.09
N TYR A 30 0.07 -3.21 0.09
CA TYR A 30 0.09 -3.69 -1.29
C TYR A 30 0.87 -5.00 -1.46
N VAL A 31 2.05 -5.10 -0.85
CA VAL A 31 2.91 -6.30 -0.89
C VAL A 31 2.25 -7.47 -0.17
N PHE A 32 1.70 -7.22 1.01
CA PHE A 32 0.99 -8.21 1.82
C PHE A 32 -0.48 -8.38 1.42
N TRP A 33 -0.98 -7.60 0.45
CA TRP A 33 -2.34 -7.77 -0.05
C TRP A 33 -2.46 -9.21 -0.52
N PRO A 34 -3.27 -10.05 0.15
CA PRO A 34 -3.49 -11.41 -0.28
C PRO A 34 -4.34 -11.25 -1.53
N SER A 35 -3.67 -11.17 -2.66
CA SER A 35 -4.30 -11.05 -3.95
C SER A 35 -5.08 -12.34 -4.12
N LYS A 36 -6.36 -12.33 -3.72
CA LYS A 36 -7.36 -13.36 -4.04
C LYS A 36 -7.34 -13.64 -5.56
N THR A 37 -6.86 -12.68 -6.35
CA THR A 37 -6.51 -12.78 -7.77
C THR A 37 -5.21 -13.56 -8.07
N ARG A 38 -4.10 -13.39 -7.34
CA ARG A 38 -2.88 -14.22 -7.50
C ARG A 38 -3.06 -15.62 -6.93
N THR A 39 -3.63 -15.79 -5.74
CA THR A 39 -3.82 -17.13 -5.16
C THR A 39 -4.73 -17.98 -6.03
N LYS A 40 -5.83 -17.41 -6.58
CA LYS A 40 -6.64 -18.12 -7.58
C LYS A 40 -5.87 -18.46 -8.86
N ALA A 41 -5.03 -17.56 -9.36
CA ALA A 41 -4.21 -17.86 -10.53
C ALA A 41 -3.19 -18.97 -10.25
N PHE A 42 -2.65 -19.04 -9.03
CA PHE A 42 -1.76 -20.13 -8.60
C PHE A 42 -2.51 -21.45 -8.37
N ASP A 43 -3.70 -21.43 -7.77
CA ASP A 43 -4.53 -22.62 -7.58
C ASP A 43 -5.05 -23.18 -8.91
N ASP A 44 -5.43 -22.30 -9.85
CA ASP A 44 -5.88 -22.69 -11.18
C ASP A 44 -4.70 -23.17 -12.03
N ALA A 45 -3.51 -22.54 -11.90
CA ALA A 45 -2.29 -23.00 -12.55
C ALA A 45 -1.74 -24.32 -11.99
N ALA A 46 -1.88 -24.54 -10.68
CA ALA A 46 -1.47 -25.78 -10.01
C ALA A 46 -2.37 -26.97 -10.37
N ASN A 47 -3.61 -26.72 -10.82
CA ASN A 47 -4.53 -27.74 -11.32
C ASN A 47 -4.45 -27.96 -12.86
N ILE A 48 -3.56 -27.25 -13.57
CA ILE A 48 -3.32 -27.50 -15.02
C ILE A 48 -2.83 -28.93 -15.31
N PRO A 49 -1.97 -29.59 -14.50
CA PRO A 49 -1.43 -30.91 -14.86
C PRO A 49 -2.45 -32.06 -14.78
N LEU A 50 -3.68 -31.83 -14.29
CA LEU A 50 -4.73 -32.85 -14.14
C LEU A 50 -5.95 -32.61 -15.04
N LYS A 51 -5.82 -31.80 -16.10
CA LYS A 51 -6.77 -31.80 -17.21
C LYS A 51 -6.22 -32.71 -18.31
N GLU A 52 -6.40 -34.01 -18.12
CA GLU A 52 -6.50 -34.94 -19.24
C GLU A 52 -8.00 -35.07 -19.57
N ASP A 53 -8.31 -34.84 -20.85
CA ASP A 53 -9.62 -34.82 -21.55
C ASP A 53 -10.53 -33.57 -21.42
#